data_AF-A0A9P4SBC0-F1
#
_entry.id   AF-A0A9P4SBC0-F1
#
_cell.length_a   1.000
_cell.length_b   1.000
_cell.length_c   1.000
_cell.angle_alpha   90.00
_cell.angle_beta   90.00
_cell.angle_gamma   90.00
#
_symmetry.space_group_name_H-M   'P 1'
#
loop_
_entity.id
_entity.type
_entity.pdbx_description
1 polymer ?
#
loop_
_entity_poly.entity_id
_entity_poly.type
_entity_poly.pdbx_seq_one_letter_code
_entity_poly.pdbx_strand_id
1 'polypeptide(L)'
;TPNILSQLESRSGPNQRLVAAFGINNSFTTVNNDYNKQFRSFTERLIKITDEEWYIIAGDASKVLLGKLPENDIKLPLVPIVQNLTLKLSLAVLFDVNPHSVNDISVSIVAKEINRIWLASKEPETLENWVAQGDIHQALRNILPNLNPLLDRQNPMNLILPAYETLWRVVLRCFIEVVSRDSPNKEIWRSILRNFLREPTRANLLRKEDNVSAQWIAMEALRLYPPTRRVYRHFLHRPYHAEYINVDNYELTMLAADIESSQRNEQAWGEDRTKFVPERWSELREGVLRRIFMAFGTKPFVCPAKPYFGPHIIAIIVASLSE
;
A
#
# COMPACT_ATOMS: atom_id res chain seq x y z
N THR A 1 23.43 -11.74 -20.16
CA THR A 1 22.55 -11.88 -21.35
C THR A 1 21.26 -11.13 -21.07
N PRO A 2 20.65 -10.42 -22.05
CA PRO A 2 19.40 -9.69 -21.84
C PRO A 2 18.23 -10.64 -21.50
N ASN A 3 17.29 -10.17 -20.68
CA ASN A 3 16.06 -10.91 -20.35
C ASN A 3 15.17 -11.00 -21.59
N ILE A 4 14.74 -12.21 -21.95
CA ILE A 4 13.81 -12.41 -23.07
C ILE A 4 12.34 -12.28 -22.68
N LEU A 5 12.01 -12.33 -21.38
CA LEU A 5 10.66 -12.07 -20.90
C LEU A 5 10.31 -10.60 -21.11
N SER A 6 9.06 -10.33 -21.48
CA SER A 6 8.50 -8.99 -21.40
C SER A 6 8.51 -8.50 -19.94
N GLN A 7 8.41 -7.18 -19.77
CA GLN A 7 8.36 -6.57 -18.44
C GLN A 7 7.18 -7.12 -17.61
N LEU A 8 6.04 -7.44 -18.24
CA LEU A 8 4.87 -7.99 -17.58
C LEU A 8 5.09 -9.44 -17.16
N GLU A 9 5.60 -10.30 -18.05
CA GLU A 9 5.94 -11.69 -17.72
C GLU A 9 6.96 -11.77 -16.59
N SER A 10 8.01 -10.96 -16.67
CA SER A 10 9.04 -10.85 -15.63
C SER A 10 8.45 -10.49 -14.25
N ARG A 11 7.45 -9.60 -14.20
CA ARG A 11 6.75 -9.24 -12.95
C ARG A 11 5.71 -10.28 -12.52
N SER A 12 4.95 -10.81 -13.47
CA SER A 12 3.82 -11.70 -13.21
C SER A 12 4.27 -13.03 -12.61
N GLY A 13 5.37 -13.62 -13.12
CA GLY A 13 5.87 -14.92 -12.69
C GLY A 13 6.00 -15.07 -11.16
N PRO A 14 6.80 -14.23 -10.48
CA PRO A 14 6.91 -14.29 -9.02
C PRO A 14 5.62 -13.98 -8.25
N ASN A 15 4.65 -13.31 -8.89
CA ASN A 15 3.37 -12.94 -8.28
C ASN A 15 2.26 -13.98 -8.53
N GLN A 16 2.52 -15.08 -9.25
CA GLN A 16 1.52 -16.14 -9.49
C GLN A 16 0.99 -16.77 -8.19
N ARG A 17 1.80 -16.78 -7.13
CA ARG A 17 1.35 -17.17 -5.78
C ARG A 17 0.14 -16.36 -5.29
N LEU A 18 0.01 -15.09 -5.70
CA LEU A 18 -1.12 -14.24 -5.33
C LEU A 18 -2.38 -14.60 -6.13
N VAL A 19 -2.24 -15.13 -7.34
CA VAL A 19 -3.37 -15.69 -8.10
C VAL A 19 -3.91 -16.91 -7.38
N ALA A 20 -3.03 -17.84 -6.98
CA ALA A 20 -3.44 -19.03 -6.22
C ALA A 20 -4.08 -18.68 -4.87
N ALA A 21 -3.52 -17.68 -4.17
CA ALA A 21 -3.95 -17.32 -2.82
C ALA A 21 -5.22 -16.45 -2.79
N PHE A 22 -5.38 -15.52 -3.73
CA PHE A 22 -6.42 -14.50 -3.70
C PHE A 22 -7.30 -14.46 -4.96
N GLY A 23 -7.04 -15.30 -5.96
CA GLY A 23 -7.79 -15.32 -7.22
C GLY A 23 -7.72 -14.02 -8.01
N ILE A 24 -6.64 -13.24 -7.86
CA ILE A 24 -6.52 -11.91 -8.47
C ILE A 24 -5.93 -11.97 -9.88
N ASN A 25 -6.51 -11.20 -10.78
CA ASN A 25 -5.94 -10.79 -12.06
C ASN A 25 -5.94 -9.27 -12.13
N ASN A 26 -4.85 -8.69 -11.66
CA ASN A 26 -4.66 -7.25 -11.62
C ASN A 26 -3.30 -6.88 -12.21
N SER A 27 -2.91 -5.62 -12.00
CA SER A 27 -1.62 -5.14 -12.51
C SER A 27 -0.42 -5.95 -12.03
N PHE A 28 -0.44 -6.71 -10.94
CA PHE A 28 0.73 -7.49 -10.49
C PHE A 28 0.85 -8.85 -11.16
N THR A 29 -0.28 -9.45 -11.53
CA THR A 29 -0.36 -10.86 -11.93
C THR A 29 -0.64 -11.06 -13.41
N THR A 30 -1.19 -10.05 -14.10
CA THR A 30 -1.50 -10.18 -15.53
C THR A 30 -0.27 -10.09 -16.43
N VAL A 31 -0.26 -10.87 -17.51
CA VAL A 31 0.68 -10.72 -18.64
C VAL A 31 0.06 -10.00 -19.83
N ASN A 32 -1.25 -9.73 -19.79
CA ASN A 32 -1.96 -9.06 -20.87
C ASN A 32 -1.74 -7.53 -20.78
N ASN A 33 -1.08 -6.96 -21.79
CA ASN A 33 -0.73 -5.55 -21.83
C ASN A 33 -1.95 -4.62 -21.88
N ASP A 34 -2.96 -4.96 -22.70
CA ASP A 34 -4.15 -4.13 -22.86
C ASP A 34 -5.00 -4.13 -21.59
N TYR A 35 -5.18 -5.30 -20.99
CA TYR A 35 -5.85 -5.40 -19.70
C TYR A 35 -5.08 -4.66 -18.60
N ASN A 36 -3.75 -4.77 -18.53
CA ASN A 36 -2.95 -4.01 -17.56
C ASN A 36 -3.11 -2.49 -17.73
N LYS A 37 -3.15 -1.99 -18.98
CA LYS A 37 -3.40 -0.56 -19.26
C LYS A 37 -4.81 -0.14 -18.83
N GLN A 38 -5.83 -0.93 -19.17
CA GLN A 38 -7.23 -0.67 -18.80
C GLN A 38 -7.41 -0.66 -17.28
N PHE A 39 -6.90 -1.69 -16.60
CA PHE A 39 -6.96 -1.82 -15.14
C PHE A 39 -6.27 -0.63 -14.47
N ARG A 40 -5.07 -0.26 -14.93
CA ARG A 40 -4.33 0.89 -14.40
C ARG A 40 -5.10 2.20 -14.58
N SER A 41 -5.63 2.46 -15.78
CA SER A 41 -6.43 3.65 -16.04
C SER A 41 -7.70 3.69 -15.18
N PHE A 42 -8.33 2.54 -14.96
CA PHE A 42 -9.46 2.42 -14.06
C PHE A 42 -9.08 2.77 -12.62
N THR A 43 -8.00 2.17 -12.07
CA THR A 43 -7.52 2.49 -10.72
C THR A 43 -7.12 3.96 -10.57
N GLU A 44 -6.46 4.55 -11.58
CA GLU A 44 -6.07 5.97 -11.56
C GLU A 44 -7.28 6.91 -11.47
N ARG A 45 -8.42 6.53 -12.07
CA ARG A 45 -9.67 7.30 -11.94
C ARG A 45 -10.27 7.20 -10.54
N LEU A 46 -10.27 6.02 -9.93
CA LEU A 46 -10.84 5.82 -8.58
C LEU A 46 -10.14 6.66 -7.51
N ILE A 47 -8.82 6.87 -7.66
CA ILE A 47 -8.02 7.61 -6.67
C ILE A 47 -7.84 9.10 -7.04
N LYS A 48 -8.58 9.60 -8.03
CA LYS A 48 -8.58 11.01 -8.41
C LYS A 48 -9.60 11.74 -7.54
N ILE A 49 -9.16 12.09 -6.34
CA ILE A 49 -9.99 12.71 -5.30
C ILE A 49 -9.87 14.24 -5.34
N THR A 50 -11.00 14.92 -5.27
CA THR A 50 -11.16 16.38 -5.15
C THR A 50 -10.93 16.86 -3.72
N ASP A 51 -10.73 18.17 -3.53
CA ASP A 51 -10.53 18.71 -2.18
C ASP A 51 -11.80 18.51 -1.33
N GLU A 52 -13.01 18.64 -1.90
CA GLU A 52 -14.28 18.38 -1.23
C GLU A 52 -14.42 16.91 -0.78
N GLU A 53 -14.05 15.96 -1.64
CA GLU A 53 -14.06 14.54 -1.28
C GLU A 53 -13.01 14.23 -0.18
N TRP A 54 -11.88 14.93 -0.14
CA TRP A 54 -10.93 14.79 0.97
C TRP A 54 -11.50 15.23 2.32
N TYR A 55 -12.34 16.27 2.36
CA TYR A 55 -13.06 16.62 3.59
C TYR A 55 -14.02 15.51 4.02
N ILE A 56 -14.71 14.87 3.07
CA ILE A 56 -15.61 13.75 3.36
C ILE A 56 -14.79 12.58 3.93
N ILE A 57 -13.69 12.20 3.29
CA ILE A 57 -12.81 11.12 3.74
C ILE A 57 -12.23 11.40 5.13
N ALA A 58 -11.79 12.63 5.41
CA ALA A 58 -11.29 13.02 6.72
C ALA A 58 -12.38 12.96 7.79
N GLY A 59 -13.58 13.50 7.50
CA GLY A 59 -14.72 13.44 8.40
C GLY A 59 -15.17 12.00 8.68
N ASP A 60 -15.15 11.14 7.67
CA ASP A 60 -15.45 9.72 7.81
C ASP A 60 -14.40 9.00 8.66
N ALA A 61 -13.12 9.32 8.49
CA ALA A 61 -12.04 8.74 9.29
C ALA A 61 -12.23 9.04 10.79
N SER A 62 -12.47 10.30 11.15
CA SER A 62 -12.73 10.71 12.54
C SER A 62 -14.00 10.08 13.09
N LYS A 63 -15.10 10.05 12.33
CA LYS A 63 -16.37 9.43 12.77
C LYS A 63 -16.25 7.92 13.01
N VAL A 64 -15.57 7.19 12.12
CA VAL A 64 -15.31 5.75 12.28
C VAL A 64 -14.51 5.49 13.55
N LEU A 65 -13.56 6.35 13.90
CA LEU A 65 -12.79 6.23 15.13
C LEU A 65 -13.60 6.57 16.38
N LEU A 66 -14.35 7.68 16.37
CA LEU A 66 -15.21 8.07 17.49
C LEU A 66 -16.21 6.97 17.85
N GLY A 67 -16.80 6.29 16.85
CA GLY A 67 -17.69 5.15 17.09
C GLY A 67 -17.03 3.92 17.72
N LYS A 68 -15.70 3.89 17.84
CA LYS A 68 -14.93 2.80 18.45
C LYS A 68 -14.32 3.14 19.80
N LEU A 69 -14.31 4.42 20.16
CA LEU A 69 -13.80 4.82 21.45
C LEU A 69 -14.82 4.42 22.52
N PRO A 70 -14.45 3.55 23.47
CA PRO A 70 -15.33 3.21 24.58
C PRO A 70 -15.57 4.45 25.43
N GLU A 71 -16.73 4.52 26.07
CA GLU A 71 -17.06 5.60 27.03
C GLU A 71 -16.15 5.57 28.28
N ASN A 72 -15.37 4.49 28.47
CA ASN A 72 -14.49 4.26 29.62
C ASN A 72 -13.01 4.20 29.19
N ASP A 73 -12.09 4.35 30.16
CA ASP A 73 -10.62 4.26 30.02
C ASP A 73 -10.09 2.84 29.67
N ILE A 74 -10.72 2.17 28.71
CA ILE A 74 -10.32 0.84 28.24
C ILE A 74 -9.21 0.97 27.19
N LYS A 75 -8.11 0.26 27.41
CA LYS A 75 -7.04 0.13 26.41
C LYS A 75 -7.55 -0.65 25.21
N LEU A 76 -7.50 -0.03 24.03
CA LEU A 76 -7.88 -0.69 22.78
C LEU A 76 -6.68 -1.28 22.04
N PRO A 77 -6.84 -2.41 21.34
CA PRO A 77 -5.78 -2.96 20.51
C PRO A 77 -5.60 -2.11 19.25
N LEU A 78 -4.43 -1.47 19.13
CA LEU A 78 -4.11 -0.54 18.04
C LEU A 78 -4.20 -1.20 16.64
N VAL A 79 -3.69 -2.43 16.49
CA VAL A 79 -3.61 -3.09 15.18
C VAL A 79 -5.00 -3.30 14.55
N PRO A 80 -5.99 -3.92 15.23
CA PRO A 80 -7.35 -4.01 14.71
C PRO A 80 -8.00 -2.67 14.38
N ILE A 81 -7.74 -1.61 15.17
CA ILE A 81 -8.27 -0.27 14.88
C ILE A 81 -7.72 0.25 13.56
N VAL A 82 -6.40 0.25 13.40
CA VAL A 82 -5.74 0.75 12.19
C VAL A 82 -6.17 -0.07 10.97
N GLN A 83 -6.23 -1.40 11.10
CA GLN A 83 -6.67 -2.28 10.03
C GLN A 83 -8.10 -1.97 9.59
N ASN A 84 -9.04 -1.93 10.53
CA ASN A 84 -10.44 -1.71 10.19
C ASN A 84 -10.69 -0.29 9.64
N LEU A 85 -10.10 0.75 10.24
CA LEU A 85 -10.19 2.12 9.71
C LEU A 85 -9.65 2.21 8.29
N THR A 86 -8.45 1.67 8.06
CA THR A 86 -7.82 1.70 6.72
C THR A 86 -8.64 0.92 5.70
N LEU A 87 -9.19 -0.23 6.07
CA LEU A 87 -10.01 -1.05 5.18
C LEU A 87 -11.34 -0.35 4.85
N LYS A 88 -12.03 0.23 5.84
CA LYS A 88 -13.27 0.99 5.61
C LYS A 88 -13.07 2.17 4.65
N LEU A 89 -12.01 2.96 4.84
CA LEU A 89 -11.72 4.07 3.94
C LEU A 89 -11.27 3.59 2.55
N SER A 90 -10.53 2.49 2.47
CA SER A 90 -10.19 1.87 1.17
C SER A 90 -11.44 1.40 0.44
N LEU A 91 -12.41 0.82 1.17
CA LEU A 91 -13.70 0.40 0.60
C LEU A 91 -14.52 1.59 0.11
N ALA A 92 -14.57 2.67 0.89
CA ALA A 92 -15.24 3.91 0.51
C ALA A 92 -14.66 4.50 -0.78
N VAL A 93 -13.34 4.63 -0.87
CA VAL A 93 -12.67 5.20 -2.05
C VAL A 93 -12.81 4.30 -3.28
N LEU A 94 -12.66 2.99 -3.13
CA LEU A 94 -12.53 2.08 -4.28
C LEU A 94 -13.87 1.55 -4.79
N PHE A 95 -14.90 1.54 -3.94
CA PHE A 95 -16.19 0.91 -4.22
C PHE A 95 -17.40 1.77 -3.88
N ASP A 96 -17.19 3.03 -3.48
CA ASP A 96 -18.26 3.98 -3.11
C ASP A 96 -19.18 3.44 -2.01
N VAL A 97 -18.58 2.75 -1.03
CA VAL A 97 -19.30 2.18 0.11
C VAL A 97 -19.27 3.16 1.28
N ASN A 98 -20.42 3.45 1.88
CA ASN A 98 -20.47 4.25 3.10
C ASN A 98 -19.74 3.52 4.26
N PRO A 99 -18.62 4.06 4.78
CA PRO A 99 -17.79 3.40 5.79
C PRO A 99 -18.50 3.19 7.13
N HIS A 100 -19.54 3.95 7.42
CA HIS A 100 -20.33 3.85 8.66
C HIS A 100 -21.36 2.71 8.62
N SER A 101 -21.85 2.35 7.43
CA SER A 101 -22.82 1.25 7.27
C SER A 101 -22.17 -0.12 7.13
N VAL A 102 -20.86 -0.18 6.86
CA VAL A 102 -20.17 -1.48 6.70
C VAL A 102 -20.03 -2.17 8.05
N ASN A 103 -20.55 -3.40 8.12
CA ASN A 103 -20.46 -4.26 9.28
C ASN A 103 -18.99 -4.53 9.69
N ASP A 104 -18.64 -4.13 10.92
CA ASP A 104 -17.29 -4.30 11.48
C ASP A 104 -16.85 -5.76 11.61
N ILE A 105 -17.78 -6.71 11.80
CA ILE A 105 -17.48 -8.14 11.82
C ILE A 105 -16.94 -8.58 10.46
N SER A 106 -17.62 -8.21 9.37
CA SER A 106 -17.19 -8.58 8.01
C SER A 106 -15.87 -7.91 7.65
N VAL A 107 -15.69 -6.62 8.00
CA VAL A 107 -14.42 -5.90 7.80
C VAL A 107 -13.28 -6.58 8.57
N SER A 108 -13.52 -6.98 9.82
CA SER A 108 -12.51 -7.64 10.65
C SER A 108 -12.12 -9.02 10.12
N ILE A 109 -13.09 -9.79 9.61
CA ILE A 109 -12.83 -11.06 8.94
C ILE A 109 -11.96 -10.83 7.70
N VAL A 110 -12.34 -9.89 6.81
CA VAL A 110 -11.54 -9.59 5.61
C VAL A 110 -10.12 -9.16 5.98
N ALA A 111 -9.96 -8.25 6.94
CA ALA A 111 -8.65 -7.80 7.39
C ALA A 111 -7.76 -8.94 7.94
N LYS A 112 -8.34 -9.81 8.77
CA LYS A 112 -7.67 -10.98 9.35
C LYS A 112 -7.28 -11.99 8.28
N GLU A 113 -8.21 -12.34 7.40
CA GLU A 113 -8.01 -13.35 6.37
C GLU A 113 -7.01 -12.89 5.30
N ILE A 114 -7.01 -11.60 4.93
CA ILE A 114 -5.96 -11.04 4.07
C ILE A 114 -4.57 -11.30 4.64
N ASN A 115 -4.35 -10.99 5.92
CA ASN A 115 -3.05 -11.21 6.55
C ASN A 115 -2.71 -12.71 6.67
N ARG A 116 -3.68 -13.56 7.02
CA ARG A 116 -3.48 -15.02 7.11
C ARG A 116 -3.08 -15.61 5.75
N ILE A 117 -3.88 -15.35 4.71
CA ILE A 117 -3.66 -15.84 3.35
C ILE A 117 -2.36 -15.24 2.78
N TRP A 118 -2.04 -13.99 3.06
CA TRP A 118 -0.78 -13.37 2.64
C TRP A 118 0.44 -14.08 3.22
N LEU A 119 0.39 -14.49 4.49
CA LEU A 119 1.46 -15.27 5.12
C LEU A 119 1.55 -16.67 4.52
N ALA A 120 0.42 -17.39 4.42
CA ALA A 120 0.36 -18.73 3.83
C ALA A 120 0.85 -18.75 2.37
N SER A 121 0.59 -17.68 1.59
CA SER A 121 1.01 -17.57 0.20
C SER A 121 2.53 -17.52 -0.03
N LYS A 122 3.34 -17.52 1.04
CA LYS A 122 4.80 -17.64 0.97
C LYS A 122 5.28 -19.09 1.11
N GLU A 123 4.40 -20.00 1.52
CA GLU A 123 4.65 -21.42 1.74
C GLU A 123 3.62 -22.20 0.90
N PRO A 124 3.91 -22.49 -0.38
CA PRO A 124 2.94 -23.07 -1.30
C PRO A 124 2.29 -24.37 -0.83
N GLU A 125 3.01 -25.15 -0.02
CA GLU A 125 2.55 -26.45 0.50
C GLU A 125 1.39 -26.31 1.50
N THR A 126 1.29 -25.18 2.20
CA THR A 126 0.24 -24.92 3.21
C THR A 126 -0.87 -24.01 2.69
N LEU A 127 -0.75 -23.54 1.45
CA LEU A 127 -1.70 -22.61 0.85
C LEU A 127 -2.96 -23.35 0.35
N GLU A 128 -4.06 -23.11 1.04
CA GLU A 128 -5.39 -23.46 0.54
C GLU A 128 -5.76 -22.59 -0.67
N ASN A 129 -6.28 -23.25 -1.72
CA ASN A 129 -6.68 -22.60 -2.97
C ASN A 129 -7.76 -21.52 -2.70
N TRP A 130 -7.66 -20.37 -3.38
CA TRP A 130 -8.62 -19.27 -3.27
C TRP A 130 -10.08 -19.75 -3.27
N VAL A 131 -10.47 -20.67 -4.16
CA VAL A 131 -11.87 -21.14 -4.26
C VAL A 131 -12.41 -21.76 -2.97
N ALA A 132 -11.54 -22.28 -2.10
CA ALA A 132 -11.90 -22.91 -0.84
C ALA A 132 -11.92 -21.92 0.36
N GLN A 133 -11.51 -20.66 0.16
CA GLN A 133 -11.46 -19.62 1.20
C GLN A 133 -12.86 -19.06 1.55
N GLY A 134 -13.76 -19.90 2.06
CA GLY A 134 -15.18 -19.59 2.25
C GLY A 134 -15.47 -18.38 3.13
N ASP A 135 -14.73 -18.22 4.24
CA ASP A 135 -14.97 -17.17 5.23
C ASP A 135 -14.77 -15.76 4.65
N ILE A 136 -13.64 -15.54 3.96
CA ILE A 136 -13.37 -14.25 3.32
C ILE A 136 -14.34 -14.00 2.17
N HIS A 137 -14.75 -15.02 1.41
CA HIS A 137 -15.75 -14.86 0.35
C HIS A 137 -17.10 -14.39 0.90
N GLN A 138 -17.55 -14.98 2.01
CA GLN A 138 -18.80 -14.59 2.63
C GLN A 138 -18.72 -13.17 3.18
N ALA A 139 -17.62 -12.82 3.86
CA ALA A 139 -17.41 -11.47 4.36
C ALA A 139 -17.35 -10.43 3.24
N LEU A 140 -16.68 -10.75 2.11
CA LEU A 140 -16.64 -9.89 0.93
C LEU A 140 -18.03 -9.69 0.32
N ARG A 141 -18.85 -10.74 0.19
CA ARG A 141 -20.23 -10.63 -0.32
C ARG A 141 -21.13 -9.82 0.61
N ASN A 142 -20.92 -9.88 1.92
CA ASN A 142 -21.66 -9.05 2.87
C ASN A 142 -21.35 -7.56 2.70
N ILE A 143 -20.10 -7.21 2.34
CA ILE A 143 -19.66 -5.83 2.13
C ILE A 143 -20.00 -5.33 0.72
N LEU A 144 -19.79 -6.17 -0.29
CA LEU A 144 -19.88 -5.86 -1.71
C LEU A 144 -20.80 -6.87 -2.42
N PRO A 145 -22.13 -6.82 -2.19
CA PRO A 145 -23.07 -7.85 -2.66
C PRO A 145 -23.15 -7.98 -4.19
N ASN A 146 -22.79 -6.92 -4.92
CA ASN A 146 -22.82 -6.89 -6.39
C ASN A 146 -21.55 -7.47 -7.03
N LEU A 147 -20.56 -7.87 -6.24
CA LEU A 147 -19.29 -8.40 -6.73
C LEU A 147 -19.15 -9.88 -6.37
N ASN A 148 -18.57 -10.64 -7.29
CA ASN A 148 -18.30 -12.05 -7.06
C ASN A 148 -16.78 -12.28 -6.84
N PRO A 149 -16.34 -12.68 -5.63
CA PRO A 149 -14.94 -12.94 -5.34
C PRO A 149 -14.34 -14.11 -6.14
N LEU A 150 -15.17 -15.00 -6.69
CA LEU A 150 -14.72 -16.14 -7.49
C LEU A 150 -14.59 -15.82 -8.99
N LEU A 151 -15.09 -14.67 -9.45
CA LEU A 151 -14.98 -14.27 -10.85
C LEU A 151 -13.82 -13.30 -11.02
N ASP A 152 -12.85 -13.73 -11.83
CA ASP A 152 -11.55 -13.09 -12.00
C ASP A 152 -11.58 -11.55 -12.04
N ARG A 153 -12.33 -10.95 -12.97
CA ARG A 153 -12.41 -9.48 -13.12
C ARG A 153 -13.37 -8.79 -12.16
N GLN A 154 -14.26 -9.53 -11.51
CA GLN A 154 -15.18 -8.99 -10.50
C GLN A 154 -14.64 -9.18 -9.07
N ASN A 155 -13.54 -9.93 -8.92
CA ASN A 155 -12.97 -10.20 -7.62
C ASN A 155 -12.52 -8.89 -6.96
N PRO A 156 -13.13 -8.47 -5.83
CA PRO A 156 -12.81 -7.20 -5.18
C PRO A 156 -11.37 -7.19 -4.66
N MET A 157 -10.74 -8.35 -4.44
CA MET A 157 -9.34 -8.46 -4.04
C MET A 157 -8.37 -7.87 -5.05
N ASN A 158 -8.77 -7.73 -6.32
CA ASN A 158 -7.96 -7.03 -7.32
C ASN A 158 -7.60 -5.60 -6.92
N LEU A 159 -8.51 -4.91 -6.21
CA LEU A 159 -8.33 -3.55 -5.71
C LEU A 159 -8.00 -3.52 -4.21
N ILE A 160 -8.69 -4.32 -3.40
CA ILE A 160 -8.51 -4.32 -1.94
C ILE A 160 -7.08 -4.69 -1.58
N LEU A 161 -6.52 -5.77 -2.14
CA LEU A 161 -5.19 -6.22 -1.76
C LEU A 161 -4.10 -5.15 -1.97
N PRO A 162 -3.95 -4.52 -3.16
CA PRO A 162 -2.97 -3.45 -3.34
C PRO A 162 -3.19 -2.25 -2.41
N ALA A 163 -4.44 -1.85 -2.22
CA ALA A 163 -4.76 -0.58 -1.57
C ALA A 163 -4.77 -0.67 -0.04
N TYR A 164 -5.27 -1.76 0.52
CA TYR A 164 -5.40 -1.93 1.96
C TYR A 164 -4.13 -2.51 2.59
N GLU A 165 -3.65 -3.66 2.10
CA GLU A 165 -2.63 -4.46 2.82
C GLU A 165 -1.29 -3.74 2.98
N THR A 166 -0.96 -2.91 1.99
CA THR A 166 0.25 -2.08 2.02
C THR A 166 0.06 -0.82 2.86
N LEU A 167 -1.13 -0.20 2.80
CA LEU A 167 -1.44 1.07 3.44
C LEU A 167 -1.52 0.96 4.96
N TRP A 168 -2.23 -0.03 5.51
CA TRP A 168 -2.44 -0.10 6.97
C TRP A 168 -1.12 -0.29 7.72
N ARG A 169 -0.16 -0.98 7.09
CA ARG A 169 1.18 -1.22 7.67
C ARG A 169 1.99 0.06 7.77
N VAL A 170 1.98 0.91 6.73
CA VAL A 170 2.70 2.19 6.76
C VAL A 170 2.01 3.19 7.68
N VAL A 171 0.68 3.23 7.71
CA VAL A 171 -0.10 4.03 8.66
C VAL A 171 0.27 3.66 10.09
N LEU A 172 0.23 2.36 10.43
CA LEU A 172 0.58 1.89 11.77
C LEU A 172 1.99 2.33 12.19
N ARG A 173 2.97 2.21 11.28
CA ARG A 173 4.34 2.62 11.56
C ARG A 173 4.47 4.13 11.72
N CYS A 174 3.86 4.90 10.83
CA CYS A 174 3.85 6.36 10.90
C CYS A 174 3.24 6.87 12.20
N PHE A 175 2.10 6.31 12.60
CA PHE A 175 1.44 6.63 13.86
C PHE A 175 2.36 6.37 15.07
N ILE A 176 3.03 5.21 15.12
CA ILE A 176 3.97 4.88 16.20
C ILE A 176 5.13 5.88 16.25
N GLU A 177 5.70 6.27 15.11
CA GLU A 177 6.79 7.26 15.04
C GLU A 177 6.35 8.65 15.50
N VAL A 178 5.12 9.06 15.16
CA VAL A 178 4.59 10.39 15.47
C VAL A 178 4.10 10.49 16.93
N VAL A 179 3.54 9.41 17.50
CA VAL A 179 2.85 9.48 18.80
C VAL A 179 3.65 8.81 19.92
N SER A 180 4.33 7.71 19.65
CA SER A 180 4.93 6.86 20.71
C SER A 180 6.45 6.93 20.79
N ARG A 181 7.15 7.19 19.68
CA ARG A 181 8.61 7.23 19.66
C ARG A 181 9.13 8.55 20.24
N ASP A 182 10.31 8.46 20.83
CA ASP A 182 10.97 9.60 21.45
C ASP A 182 11.73 10.40 20.38
N SER A 183 10.99 11.27 19.70
CA SER A 183 11.55 12.29 18.80
C SER A 183 11.35 13.67 19.41
N PRO A 184 12.35 14.57 19.38
CA PRO A 184 12.19 15.94 19.84
C PRO A 184 11.14 16.72 19.05
N ASN A 185 10.89 16.34 17.79
CA ASN A 185 9.96 17.06 16.90
C ASN A 185 8.55 16.44 16.86
N LYS A 186 8.27 15.42 17.68
CA LYS A 186 6.99 14.69 17.60
C LYS A 186 5.76 15.59 17.78
N GLU A 187 5.83 16.57 18.68
CA GLU A 187 4.70 17.49 18.92
C GLU A 187 4.48 18.46 17.75
N ILE A 188 5.55 18.86 17.06
CA ILE A 188 5.47 19.64 15.80
C ILE A 188 4.75 18.79 14.75
N TRP A 189 5.19 17.55 14.53
CA TRP A 189 4.57 16.66 13.55
C TRP A 189 3.09 16.40 13.84
N ARG A 190 2.73 16.20 15.11
CA ARG A 190 1.32 16.05 15.54
C ARG A 190 0.50 17.31 15.28
N SER A 191 1.06 18.49 15.55
CA SER A 191 0.41 19.77 15.26
C SER A 191 0.12 19.92 13.76
N ILE A 192 1.12 19.65 12.92
CA ILE A 192 1.01 19.70 11.45
C ILE A 192 -0.09 18.76 10.95
N LEU A 193 -0.10 17.51 11.44
CA LEU A 193 -1.10 16.52 11.06
C LEU A 193 -2.52 16.92 11.50
N ARG A 194 -2.68 17.48 12.70
CA ARG A 194 -3.98 18.00 13.18
C ARG A 194 -4.47 19.18 12.37
N ASN A 195 -3.59 20.14 12.05
CA ASN A 195 -3.93 21.28 11.21
C ASN A 195 -4.36 20.81 9.82
N PHE A 196 -3.61 19.87 9.25
CA PHE A 196 -3.95 19.26 7.96
C PHE A 196 -5.30 18.53 8.00
N LEU A 197 -5.62 17.79 9.05
CA LEU A 197 -6.90 17.07 9.15
C LEU A 197 -8.12 18.00 9.13
N ARG A 198 -8.00 19.21 9.69
CA ARG A 198 -9.07 20.23 9.69
C ARG A 198 -9.33 20.80 8.30
N GLU A 199 -8.31 20.85 7.46
CA GLU A 199 -8.38 21.43 6.11
C GLU A 199 -7.56 20.55 5.14
N PRO A 200 -8.04 19.32 4.81
CA PRO A 200 -7.25 18.27 4.16
C PRO A 200 -7.16 18.48 2.64
N THR A 201 -6.85 19.70 2.22
CA THR A 201 -6.68 20.06 0.81
C THR A 201 -5.30 19.66 0.31
N ARG A 202 -5.14 19.54 -1.00
CA ARG A 202 -3.81 19.32 -1.59
C ARG A 202 -2.82 20.45 -1.24
N ALA A 203 -3.29 21.68 -1.15
CA ALA A 203 -2.46 22.82 -0.77
C ALA A 203 -1.89 22.66 0.65
N ASN A 204 -2.73 22.26 1.61
CA ASN A 204 -2.30 22.06 2.99
C ASN A 204 -1.51 20.78 3.22
N LEU A 205 -1.71 19.74 2.41
CA LEU A 205 -0.82 18.58 2.41
C LEU A 205 0.64 18.99 2.15
N LEU A 206 0.84 19.95 1.23
CA LEU A 206 2.14 20.43 0.79
C LEU A 206 2.67 21.63 1.60
N ARG A 207 1.78 22.28 2.38
CA ARG A 207 2.11 23.45 3.19
C ARG A 207 3.19 23.09 4.20
N LYS A 208 4.21 23.94 4.27
CA LYS A 208 5.32 23.78 5.20
C LYS A 208 5.04 24.60 6.47
N GLU A 209 5.10 23.93 7.60
CA GLU A 209 5.06 24.48 8.94
C GLU A 209 6.32 23.97 9.64
N ASP A 210 7.13 24.88 10.20
CA ASP A 210 8.42 24.54 10.80
C ASP A 210 9.35 23.71 9.89
N ASN A 211 9.38 24.05 8.60
CA ASN A 211 10.12 23.35 7.54
C ASN A 211 9.71 21.88 7.31
N VAL A 212 8.51 21.47 7.73
CA VAL A 212 7.95 20.13 7.48
C VAL A 212 6.53 20.25 6.93
N SER A 213 6.08 19.28 6.14
CA SER A 213 4.68 19.18 5.69
C SER A 213 4.08 17.83 6.07
N ALA A 214 2.75 17.75 6.09
CA ALA A 214 2.04 16.49 6.28
C ALA A 214 2.44 15.45 5.21
N GLN A 215 2.70 15.89 3.97
CA GLN A 215 3.24 15.03 2.92
C GLN A 215 4.58 14.41 3.33
N TRP A 216 5.51 15.21 3.86
CA TRP A 216 6.85 14.73 4.19
C TRP A 216 6.85 13.76 5.37
N ILE A 217 5.95 13.94 6.33
CA ILE A 217 5.74 12.97 7.41
C ILE A 217 5.31 11.61 6.82
N ALA A 218 4.32 11.60 5.92
CA ALA A 218 3.87 10.37 5.26
C ALA A 218 4.94 9.75 4.35
N MET A 219 5.68 10.57 3.61
CA MET A 219 6.76 10.14 2.72
C MET A 219 7.94 9.54 3.50
N GLU A 220 8.27 10.09 4.67
CA GLU A 220 9.29 9.54 5.54
C GLU A 220 8.89 8.17 6.08
N ALA A 221 7.62 7.96 6.41
CA ALA A 221 7.11 6.64 6.79
C ALA A 221 7.24 5.62 5.65
N LEU A 222 6.91 6.03 4.41
CA LEU A 222 7.04 5.19 3.22
C LEU A 222 8.52 4.87 2.89
N ARG A 223 9.43 5.80 3.17
CA ARG A 223 10.87 5.59 3.00
C ARG A 223 11.41 4.61 4.03
N LEU A 224 11.13 4.87 5.31
CA LEU A 224 11.69 4.10 6.42
C LEU A 224 11.02 2.72 6.56
N TYR A 225 9.73 2.62 6.23
CA TYR A 225 8.93 1.39 6.29
C TYR A 225 8.21 1.11 4.96
N PRO A 226 8.95 0.83 3.86
CA PRO A 226 8.31 0.56 2.58
C PRO A 226 7.38 -0.65 2.70
N PRO A 227 6.11 -0.52 2.29
CA PRO A 227 5.19 -1.65 2.31
C PRO A 227 5.67 -2.82 1.44
N THR A 228 6.32 -2.50 0.31
CA THR A 228 6.99 -3.48 -0.55
C THR A 228 8.49 -3.44 -0.28
N ARG A 229 8.95 -4.31 0.63
CA ARG A 229 10.38 -4.42 0.99
C ARG A 229 11.24 -5.01 -0.11
N ARG A 230 10.67 -5.95 -0.89
CA ARG A 230 11.36 -6.65 -1.98
C ARG A 230 10.49 -6.72 -3.20
N VAL A 231 11.11 -6.51 -4.36
CA VAL A 231 10.46 -6.62 -5.67
C VAL A 231 11.12 -7.74 -6.44
N TYR A 232 10.37 -8.82 -6.67
CA TYR A 232 10.85 -10.00 -7.38
C TYR A 232 10.58 -9.90 -8.87
N ARG A 233 11.52 -10.37 -9.69
CA ARG A 233 11.41 -10.44 -11.15
C ARG A 233 12.00 -11.75 -11.64
N HIS A 234 11.32 -12.40 -12.57
CA HIS A 234 11.89 -13.49 -13.35
C HIS A 234 12.71 -12.96 -14.52
N PHE A 235 13.82 -13.63 -14.77
CA PHE A 235 14.71 -13.41 -15.91
C PHE A 235 14.86 -14.74 -16.63
N LEU A 236 14.50 -14.74 -17.91
CA LEU A 236 14.79 -15.86 -18.79
C LEU A 236 15.94 -15.43 -19.68
N HIS A 237 17.08 -16.11 -19.60
CA HIS A 237 18.27 -15.74 -20.35
C HIS A 237 18.98 -16.96 -20.91
N ARG A 238 19.75 -16.75 -21.99
CA ARG A 238 20.63 -17.80 -22.50
C ARG A 238 21.83 -18.01 -21.56
N PRO A 239 22.29 -19.26 -21.36
CA PRO A 239 23.50 -19.55 -20.60
C PRO A 239 24.70 -18.97 -21.33
N TYR A 240 25.69 -18.51 -20.58
CA TYR A 240 26.88 -17.86 -21.14
C TYR A 240 27.76 -18.81 -21.98
N HIS A 241 27.59 -20.13 -21.81
CA HIS A 241 28.42 -21.18 -22.43
C HIS A 241 27.71 -22.05 -23.49
N ALA A 242 26.53 -21.66 -23.97
CA ALA A 242 25.83 -22.44 -24.99
C ALA A 242 26.40 -22.14 -26.40
N GLU A 243 27.34 -22.97 -26.87
CA GLU A 243 27.92 -22.88 -28.23
C GLU A 243 26.91 -23.18 -29.35
N TYR A 244 25.77 -23.79 -29.03
CA TYR A 244 24.72 -24.14 -29.99
C TYR A 244 23.35 -23.64 -29.55
N ILE A 245 22.59 -23.09 -30.50
CA ILE A 245 21.22 -22.63 -30.30
C ILE A 245 20.32 -23.86 -30.20
N ASN A 246 20.09 -24.35 -28.99
CA ASN A 246 18.97 -25.24 -28.71
C ASN A 246 17.92 -24.48 -27.89
N VAL A 247 16.64 -24.62 -28.27
CA VAL A 247 15.52 -23.84 -27.67
C VAL A 247 15.33 -24.21 -26.20
N ASP A 248 15.85 -25.36 -25.77
CA ASP A 248 15.74 -25.89 -24.41
C ASP A 248 16.79 -25.35 -23.43
N ASN A 249 17.72 -24.49 -23.87
CA ASN A 249 18.84 -24.06 -23.02
C ASN A 249 18.56 -22.80 -22.19
N TYR A 250 17.35 -22.23 -22.14
CA TYR A 250 17.14 -21.01 -21.36
C TYR A 250 17.07 -21.27 -19.86
N GLU A 251 17.76 -20.44 -19.09
CA GLU A 251 17.73 -20.49 -17.62
C GLU A 251 16.74 -19.46 -17.09
N LEU A 252 15.81 -19.92 -16.24
CA LEU A 252 14.87 -19.07 -15.52
C LEU A 252 15.43 -18.76 -14.13
N THR A 253 15.84 -17.52 -13.91
CA THR A 253 16.32 -17.03 -12.61
C THR A 253 15.34 -16.05 -12.01
N MET A 254 15.23 -16.06 -10.67
CA MET A 254 14.45 -15.07 -9.92
C MET A 254 15.39 -14.15 -9.17
N LEU A 255 15.31 -12.85 -9.46
CA LEU A 255 16.08 -11.81 -8.76
C LEU A 255 15.15 -10.94 -7.94
N ALA A 256 15.65 -10.45 -6.81
CA ALA A 256 14.92 -9.54 -5.92
C ALA A 256 15.69 -8.23 -5.74
N ALA A 257 15.02 -7.10 -5.98
CA ALA A 257 15.52 -5.80 -5.55
C ALA A 257 15.10 -5.55 -4.10
N ASP A 258 16.05 -5.27 -3.21
CA ASP A 258 15.79 -4.96 -1.80
C ASP A 258 15.56 -3.45 -1.63
N ILE A 259 14.27 -3.08 -1.67
CA ILE A 259 13.80 -1.70 -1.57
C ILE A 259 14.06 -1.15 -0.17
N GLU A 260 13.83 -1.94 0.87
CA GLU A 260 14.05 -1.51 2.26
C GLU A 260 15.52 -1.15 2.50
N SER A 261 16.44 -2.00 2.05
CA SER A 261 17.88 -1.75 2.18
C SER A 261 18.33 -0.54 1.36
N SER A 262 17.78 -0.39 0.15
CA SER A 262 18.07 0.76 -0.72
C SER A 262 17.58 2.08 -0.12
N GLN A 263 16.41 2.08 0.52
CA GLN A 263 15.86 3.27 1.21
C GLN A 263 16.51 3.55 2.58
N ARG A 264 17.43 2.68 3.03
CA ARG A 264 18.27 2.86 4.22
C ARG A 264 19.76 2.81 3.87
N ASN A 265 20.10 3.08 2.62
CA ASN A 265 21.49 3.19 2.17
C ASN A 265 22.08 4.54 2.61
N GLU A 266 23.26 4.52 3.23
CA GLU A 266 23.89 5.70 3.81
C GLU A 266 24.35 6.71 2.76
N GLN A 267 24.87 6.25 1.64
CA GLN A 267 25.30 7.12 0.55
C GLN A 267 24.12 7.88 -0.07
N ALA A 268 22.92 7.29 -0.05
CA ALA A 268 21.71 7.89 -0.60
C ALA A 268 20.95 8.76 0.41
N TRP A 269 20.95 8.40 1.70
CA TRP A 269 20.05 8.98 2.71
C TRP A 269 20.75 9.61 3.91
N GLY A 270 22.09 9.60 3.96
CA GLY A 270 22.88 10.16 5.05
C GLY A 270 23.03 9.22 6.26
N GLU A 271 23.74 9.70 7.28
CA GLU A 271 24.05 8.93 8.49
C GLU A 271 22.79 8.50 9.26
N ASP A 272 21.79 9.38 9.28
CA ASP A 272 20.52 9.21 9.99
C ASP A 272 19.47 8.39 9.22
N ARG A 273 19.86 7.67 8.15
CA ARG A 273 18.98 6.88 7.28
C ARG A 273 18.04 5.89 7.98
N THR A 274 18.37 5.45 9.19
CA THR A 274 17.57 4.52 9.99
C THR A 274 16.62 5.22 10.95
N LYS A 275 16.69 6.55 11.06
CA LYS A 275 15.84 7.38 11.89
C LYS A 275 14.68 7.96 11.08
N PHE A 276 13.57 8.21 11.76
CA PHE A 276 12.41 8.91 11.20
C PHE A 276 12.66 10.43 11.28
N VAL A 277 12.99 11.05 10.15
CA VAL A 277 13.31 12.50 10.06
C VAL A 277 12.60 13.12 8.86
N PRO A 278 11.34 13.56 8.99
CA PRO A 278 10.58 14.23 7.92
C PRO A 278 11.24 15.51 7.39
N GLU A 279 12.08 16.17 8.16
CA GLU A 279 12.79 17.40 7.80
C GLU A 279 13.75 17.20 6.63
N ARG A 280 14.31 15.98 6.46
CA ARG A 280 15.29 15.64 5.42
C ARG A 280 14.78 15.92 4.01
N TRP A 281 13.47 15.88 3.83
CA TRP A 281 12.82 16.10 2.54
C TRP A 281 12.98 17.54 2.04
N SER A 282 13.31 18.49 2.92
CA SER A 282 13.58 19.88 2.56
C SER A 282 14.89 20.07 1.78
N GLU A 283 15.87 19.20 2.01
CA GLU A 283 17.22 19.30 1.43
C GLU A 283 17.36 18.54 0.10
N LEU A 284 16.41 17.64 -0.18
CA LEU A 284 16.49 16.72 -1.31
C LEU A 284 15.91 17.35 -2.58
N ARG A 285 16.75 17.51 -3.61
CA ARG A 285 16.32 17.95 -4.94
C ARG A 285 15.44 16.89 -5.61
N GLU A 286 14.41 17.32 -6.33
CA GLU A 286 13.43 16.43 -6.96
C GLU A 286 14.06 15.37 -7.90
N GLY A 287 15.09 15.75 -8.67
CA GLY A 287 15.80 14.82 -9.56
C GLY A 287 16.61 13.73 -8.82
N VAL A 288 17.02 13.98 -7.57
CA VAL A 288 17.66 12.98 -6.71
C VAL A 288 16.60 12.06 -6.11
N LEU A 289 15.51 12.63 -5.58
CA LEU A 289 14.38 11.87 -5.03
C LEU A 289 13.82 10.83 -6.00
N ARG A 290 13.68 11.19 -7.29
CA ARG A 290 13.21 10.27 -8.34
C ARG A 290 14.09 9.02 -8.49
N ARG A 291 15.35 9.06 -8.08
CA ARG A 291 16.32 7.96 -8.18
C ARG A 291 16.44 7.14 -6.90
N ILE A 292 16.34 7.77 -5.74
CA ILE A 292 16.59 7.10 -4.45
C ILE A 292 15.31 6.66 -3.71
N PHE A 293 14.17 7.31 -3.98
CA PHE A 293 12.90 6.99 -3.33
C PHE A 293 12.06 6.02 -4.17
N MET A 294 11.91 4.79 -3.64
CA MET A 294 11.37 3.64 -4.38
C MET A 294 10.15 3.00 -3.72
N ALA A 295 9.60 3.58 -2.65
CA ALA A 295 8.43 3.04 -1.94
C ALA A 295 7.18 2.83 -2.84
N PHE A 296 7.09 3.59 -3.94
CA PHE A 296 6.03 3.49 -4.94
C PHE A 296 6.47 2.81 -6.25
N GLY A 297 7.63 2.13 -6.25
CA GLY A 297 8.22 1.55 -7.44
C GLY A 297 8.82 2.58 -8.42
N THR A 298 9.35 2.05 -9.51
CA THR A 298 10.06 2.78 -10.57
C THR A 298 9.50 2.39 -11.93
N LYS A 299 9.87 3.13 -12.99
CA LYS A 299 9.44 2.80 -14.36
C LYS A 299 9.88 1.36 -14.72
N PRO A 300 9.03 0.58 -15.41
CA PRO A 300 7.72 0.95 -15.97
C PRO A 300 6.54 0.85 -14.98
N PHE A 301 6.74 0.25 -13.81
CA PHE A 301 5.68 -0.12 -12.86
C PHE A 301 5.62 0.83 -11.66
N VAL A 302 5.27 2.08 -11.92
CA VAL A 302 5.05 3.09 -10.88
C VAL A 302 3.64 2.95 -10.31
N CYS A 303 3.52 2.94 -8.98
CA CYS A 303 2.25 2.93 -8.28
C CYS A 303 1.43 4.19 -8.61
N PRO A 304 0.15 4.06 -8.96
CA PRO A 304 -0.69 5.21 -9.32
C PRO A 304 -0.94 6.16 -8.13
N ALA A 305 -0.81 5.68 -6.89
CA ALA A 305 -0.97 6.48 -5.68
C ALA A 305 0.24 7.40 -5.36
N LYS A 306 1.37 7.25 -6.06
CA LYS A 306 2.64 7.97 -5.77
C LYS A 306 2.52 9.50 -5.64
N PRO A 307 1.83 10.24 -6.53
CA PRO A 307 2.02 11.67 -6.59
C PRO A 307 1.31 12.41 -5.45
N TYR A 308 0.10 11.98 -5.07
CA TYR A 308 -0.73 12.71 -4.11
C TYR A 308 -1.56 11.78 -3.21
N PHE A 309 -2.33 10.88 -3.80
CA PHE A 309 -3.28 10.04 -3.06
C PHE A 309 -2.63 9.30 -1.86
N GLY A 310 -1.50 8.61 -2.09
CA GLY A 310 -0.83 7.81 -1.06
C GLY A 310 -0.42 8.63 0.17
N PRO A 311 0.41 9.68 0.02
CA PRO A 311 0.76 10.55 1.14
C PRO A 311 -0.45 11.21 1.81
N HIS A 312 -1.46 11.60 1.03
CA HIS A 312 -2.67 12.28 1.53
C HIS A 312 -3.50 11.37 2.45
N ILE A 313 -3.82 10.15 2.00
CA ILE A 313 -4.61 9.21 2.81
C ILE A 313 -3.83 8.73 4.03
N ILE A 314 -2.51 8.54 3.93
CA ILE A 314 -1.67 8.21 5.09
C ILE A 314 -1.76 9.34 6.13
N ALA A 315 -1.57 10.59 5.72
CA ALA A 315 -1.63 11.73 6.62
C ALA A 315 -3.01 11.88 7.28
N ILE A 316 -4.11 11.71 6.55
CA ILE A 316 -5.47 11.74 7.12
C ILE A 316 -5.63 10.65 8.19
N ILE A 317 -5.30 9.40 7.87
CA ILE A 317 -5.52 8.29 8.80
C ILE A 317 -4.65 8.44 10.04
N VAL A 318 -3.38 8.81 9.88
CA VAL A 318 -2.46 9.02 11.01
C VAL A 318 -2.89 10.21 11.87
N ALA A 319 -3.33 11.32 11.25
CA ALA A 319 -3.85 12.48 11.97
C ALA A 319 -5.09 12.11 12.79
N SER A 320 -6.04 11.39 12.17
CA SER A 320 -7.29 10.97 12.82
C SER A 320 -7.02 10.06 14.03
N LEU A 321 -6.02 9.18 13.93
CA LEU A 321 -5.59 8.32 15.06
C LEU A 321 -4.90 9.11 16.19
N SER A 322 -4.40 10.32 15.90
CA SER A 322 -3.58 11.14 16.81
C SER A 322 -4.36 12.28 17.48
N GLU A 323 -5.65 12.43 17.15
CA GLU A 323 -6.59 13.30 17.85
C GLU A 323 -6.88 12.77 19.25
#